data_AF-X6NFR8-F1
#
_entry.id   AF-X6NFR8-F1
#
_cell.length_a   1.000
_cell.length_b   1.000
_cell.length_c   1.000
_cell.angle_alpha   90.00
_cell.angle_beta   90.00
_cell.angle_gamma   90.00
#
_symmetry.space_group_name_H-M   'P 1'
#
loop_
_entity.id
_entity.type
_entity.pdbx_description
1 polymer ?
#
loop_
_entity_poly.entity_id
_entity_poly.type
_entity_poly.pdbx_seq_one_letter_code
_entity_poly.pdbx_strand_id
1 'polypeptide(L)'
;MGSLEYGINDCVKPATEQQIKEAFAFFASNGTEIAKDHILAAVRALGLPVTAAQIKQIMFPSNENDENAKEKDNENEKENANEINQHSNTIDSENDLLAVNYPMFYDLLLRVVEKRKPDNLNNEIRKAFENLKDSEGKVLKRYLRNLLQNTGEKLSTEE
;
A
#
# COMPACT_ATOMS: atom_id res chain seq x y z
N MET A 1 1.32 -13.90 -34.27
CA MET A 1 0.83 -13.85 -32.88
C MET A 1 1.71 -12.85 -32.15
N GLY A 2 1.25 -11.61 -32.01
CA GLY A 2 1.97 -10.59 -31.26
C GLY A 2 1.42 -10.54 -29.84
N SER A 3 2.26 -10.84 -28.86
CA SER A 3 1.94 -10.59 -27.45
C SER A 3 1.78 -9.09 -27.24
N LEU A 4 0.57 -8.67 -26.88
CA LEU A 4 0.29 -7.34 -26.37
C LEU A 4 0.69 -7.33 -24.89
N GLU A 5 1.98 -7.09 -24.63
CA GLU A 5 2.40 -6.55 -23.34
C GLU A 5 1.95 -5.09 -23.29
N TYR A 6 0.70 -4.85 -22.88
CA TYR A 6 0.27 -3.51 -22.47
C TYR A 6 0.94 -3.20 -21.13
N GLY A 7 2.18 -2.72 -21.20
CA GLY A 7 2.82 -2.06 -20.08
C GLY A 7 1.99 -0.85 -19.67
N ILE A 8 1.79 -0.68 -18.37
CA ILE A 8 1.03 0.43 -17.74
C ILE A 8 1.54 1.83 -18.18
N ASN A 9 2.70 1.88 -18.84
CA ASN A 9 3.38 3.08 -19.33
C ASN A 9 2.67 3.78 -20.52
N ASP A 10 1.77 3.11 -21.26
CA ASP A 10 1.11 3.71 -22.46
C ASP A 10 -0.18 4.51 -22.16
N CYS A 11 -0.57 4.65 -20.89
CA CYS A 11 -1.89 5.21 -20.53
C CYS A 11 -1.86 6.67 -20.03
N VAL A 12 -0.69 7.27 -19.81
CA VAL A 12 -0.62 8.66 -19.30
C VAL A 12 -0.63 9.63 -20.48
N LYS A 13 -1.65 10.50 -20.53
CA LYS A 13 -1.73 11.55 -21.56
C LYS A 13 -0.50 12.46 -21.44
N PRO A 14 0.08 12.95 -22.55
CA PRO A 14 1.27 13.80 -22.51
C PRO A 14 1.06 15.07 -21.67
N ALA A 15 -0.16 15.62 -21.67
CA ALA A 15 -0.51 16.75 -20.80
C ALA A 15 -0.44 16.40 -19.30
N THR A 16 -0.82 15.19 -18.92
CA THR A 16 -0.74 14.70 -17.54
C THR A 16 0.71 14.43 -17.13
N GLU A 17 1.52 13.89 -18.02
CA GLU A 17 2.96 13.70 -17.77
C GLU A 17 3.66 15.04 -17.49
N GLN A 18 3.33 16.08 -18.27
CA GLN A 18 3.86 17.43 -18.05
C GLN A 18 3.45 17.99 -16.68
N GLN A 19 2.18 17.83 -16.29
CA GLN A 19 1.71 18.23 -14.96
C GLN A 19 2.44 17.49 -13.83
N ILE A 20 2.74 16.20 -14.01
CA ILE A 20 3.51 15.41 -13.04
C ILE A 20 4.94 15.96 -12.91
N LYS A 21 5.60 16.30 -14.03
CA LYS A 21 6.94 16.90 -14.02
C LYS A 21 6.96 18.26 -13.33
N GLU A 22 5.98 19.11 -13.62
CA GLU A 22 5.87 20.44 -13.01
C GLU A 22 5.60 20.34 -11.51
N ALA A 23 4.67 19.46 -11.09
CA ALA A 23 4.43 19.19 -9.68
C ALA A 23 5.70 18.65 -9.01
N PHE A 24 6.41 17.72 -9.62
CA PHE A 24 7.65 17.20 -9.06
C PHE A 24 8.70 18.30 -8.89
N ALA A 25 8.95 19.09 -9.93
CA ALA A 25 9.93 20.16 -9.91
C ALA A 25 9.61 21.24 -8.87
N PHE A 26 8.32 21.51 -8.62
CA PHE A 26 7.87 22.47 -7.62
C PHE A 26 8.19 22.02 -6.18
N PHE A 27 8.06 20.73 -5.88
CA PHE A 27 8.29 20.18 -4.54
C PHE A 27 9.70 19.61 -4.33
N ALA A 28 10.51 19.51 -5.39
CA ALA A 28 11.86 19.00 -5.30
C ALA A 28 12.80 20.03 -4.66
N SER A 29 13.41 19.70 -3.52
CA SER A 29 14.26 20.63 -2.76
C SER A 29 15.51 21.05 -3.53
N ASN A 30 16.09 20.13 -4.32
CA ASN A 30 17.28 20.34 -5.15
C ASN A 30 17.00 20.12 -6.65
N GLY A 31 15.73 20.10 -7.06
CA GLY A 31 15.31 19.72 -8.42
C GLY A 31 15.45 18.21 -8.74
N THR A 32 16.05 17.42 -7.84
CA THR A 32 16.31 15.99 -8.03
C THR A 32 15.41 15.09 -7.17
N GLU A 33 15.01 15.56 -6.00
CA GLU A 33 14.33 14.74 -4.99
C GLU A 33 13.33 15.56 -4.17
N ILE A 34 12.23 14.91 -3.79
CA ILE A 34 11.18 15.45 -2.90
C ILE A 34 11.38 14.85 -1.50
N ALA A 35 11.47 15.69 -0.47
CA ALA A 35 11.51 15.20 0.91
C ALA A 35 10.16 14.60 1.35
N LYS A 36 10.19 13.66 2.29
CA LYS A 36 9.02 12.88 2.74
C LYS A 36 7.80 13.73 3.11
N ASP A 37 8.03 14.85 3.78
CA ASP A 37 6.97 15.78 4.22
C ASP A 37 6.23 16.44 3.05
N HIS A 38 6.90 16.60 1.90
CA HIS A 38 6.35 17.24 0.71
C HIS A 38 5.66 16.26 -0.24
N ILE A 39 5.86 14.95 -0.09
CA ILE A 39 5.23 13.94 -0.97
C ILE A 39 3.70 14.04 -0.90
N LEU A 40 3.14 14.17 0.30
CA LEU A 40 1.69 14.28 0.48
C LEU A 40 1.12 15.52 -0.20
N ALA A 41 1.83 16.64 -0.09
CA ALA A 41 1.44 17.89 -0.76
C ALA A 41 1.55 17.76 -2.28
N ALA A 42 2.62 17.12 -2.79
CA ALA A 42 2.84 16.89 -4.22
C ALA A 42 1.75 16.03 -4.85
N VAL A 43 1.38 14.92 -4.22
CA VAL A 43 0.31 14.04 -4.70
C VAL A 43 -1.05 14.77 -4.69
N ARG A 44 -1.32 15.58 -3.66
CA ARG A 44 -2.56 16.37 -3.57
C ARG A 44 -2.62 17.52 -4.57
N ALA A 45 -1.48 18.13 -4.92
CA ALA A 45 -1.40 19.15 -5.95
C ALA A 45 -1.83 18.62 -7.33
N LEU A 46 -1.67 17.32 -7.57
CA LEU A 46 -2.16 16.61 -8.75
C LEU A 46 -3.65 16.21 -8.66
N GLY A 47 -4.36 16.64 -7.62
CA GLY A 47 -5.79 16.36 -7.43
C GLY A 47 -6.11 14.97 -6.88
N LEU A 48 -5.11 14.24 -6.36
CA LEU A 48 -5.31 12.91 -5.79
C LEU A 48 -5.53 13.00 -4.27
N PRO A 49 -6.76 12.77 -3.75
CA PRO A 49 -7.03 12.85 -2.32
C PRO A 49 -6.49 11.61 -1.59
N VAL A 50 -5.23 11.66 -1.13
CA VAL A 50 -4.57 10.59 -0.35
C VAL A 50 -4.30 11.02 1.10
N THR A 51 -4.21 10.04 2.01
CA THR A 51 -3.71 10.23 3.38
C THR A 51 -2.23 9.84 3.51
N ALA A 52 -1.56 10.34 4.56
CA ALA A 52 -0.16 9.97 4.82
C ALA A 52 0.02 8.46 5.04
N ALA A 53 -0.94 7.82 5.72
CA ALA A 53 -0.94 6.37 5.94
C ALA A 53 -1.06 5.59 4.62
N GLN A 54 -1.90 6.04 3.69
CA GLN A 54 -2.04 5.43 2.37
C GLN A 54 -0.76 5.55 1.55
N ILE A 55 -0.11 6.73 1.56
CA ILE A 55 1.19 6.90 0.88
C ILE A 55 2.22 5.93 1.47
N LYS A 56 2.30 5.84 2.81
CA LYS A 56 3.23 4.92 3.49
C LYS A 56 2.98 3.47 3.06
N GLN A 57 1.74 3.02 3.03
CA GLN A 57 1.38 1.65 2.63
C GLN A 57 1.69 1.36 1.15
N ILE A 58 1.53 2.35 0.27
CA ILE A 58 1.79 2.19 -1.17
C ILE A 58 3.29 2.17 -1.47
N MET A 59 4.05 3.00 -0.76
CA MET A 59 5.49 3.14 -0.92
C MET A 59 6.26 2.00 -0.23
N PHE A 60 5.78 1.57 0.94
CA PHE A 60 6.33 0.47 1.74
C PHE A 60 5.20 -0.52 2.02
N PRO A 61 4.92 -1.45 1.08
CA PRO A 61 4.00 -2.54 1.37
C PRO A 61 4.63 -3.41 2.47
N SER A 62 4.19 -3.25 3.72
CA SER A 62 4.49 -4.22 4.77
C SER A 62 3.88 -5.55 4.32
N ASN A 63 4.71 -6.58 4.12
CA ASN A 63 4.26 -7.95 3.91
C ASN A 63 3.73 -8.52 5.23
N GLU A 64 2.59 -8.02 5.71
CA GLU A 64 1.87 -8.59 6.87
C GLU A 64 0.82 -9.59 6.38
N ASN A 65 1.26 -10.71 5.79
CA ASN A 65 0.40 -11.86 5.46
C ASN A 65 1.08 -13.22 5.72
N ASP A 66 2.10 -13.29 6.57
CA ASP A 66 2.53 -14.54 7.18
C ASP A 66 2.28 -14.44 8.68
N GLU A 67 1.25 -15.14 9.15
CA GLU A 67 1.26 -15.95 10.38
C GLU A 67 -0.17 -16.35 10.78
N ASN A 68 -0.67 -17.43 10.16
CA ASN A 68 -1.60 -18.32 10.84
C ASN A 68 -1.40 -19.77 10.39
N ALA A 69 -0.51 -20.49 11.07
CA ALA A 69 -0.68 -21.92 11.37
C ALA A 69 0.33 -22.35 12.44
N LYS A 70 -0.22 -22.81 13.57
CA LYS A 70 0.47 -23.48 14.67
C LYS A 70 0.93 -24.90 14.28
N GLU A 71 1.87 -25.40 15.09
CA GLU A 71 2.05 -26.81 15.52
C GLU A 71 2.77 -27.81 14.59
N LYS A 72 4.03 -28.16 14.93
CA LYS A 72 4.46 -29.38 15.65
C LYS A 72 5.85 -29.89 15.24
N ASP A 73 6.70 -30.02 16.25
CA ASP A 73 7.68 -31.09 16.54
C ASP A 73 8.18 -31.97 15.37
N ASN A 74 9.48 -31.94 15.12
CA ASN A 74 10.35 -33.11 15.32
C ASN A 74 11.84 -32.78 15.11
N GLU A 75 12.64 -33.29 16.04
CA GLU A 75 14.10 -33.32 16.06
C GLU A 75 14.64 -34.24 14.95
N ASN A 76 15.68 -33.83 14.22
CA ASN A 76 16.95 -34.59 14.12
C ASN A 76 17.98 -33.95 13.18
N GLU A 77 19.12 -33.61 13.79
CA GLU A 77 20.52 -33.82 13.38
C GLU A 77 21.01 -33.59 11.93
N LYS A 78 21.97 -32.64 11.90
CA LYS A 78 23.34 -32.71 11.34
C LYS A 78 23.62 -32.28 9.90
N GLU A 79 24.48 -31.24 9.87
CA GLU A 79 25.68 -31.06 9.04
C GLU A 79 25.49 -30.98 7.52
N ASN A 80 25.66 -29.77 6.94
CA ASN A 80 26.89 -29.43 6.20
C ASN A 80 26.88 -27.93 5.81
N ALA A 81 28.06 -27.32 5.85
CA ALA A 81 28.32 -25.92 5.58
C ALA A 81 28.30 -25.60 4.06
N ASN A 82 27.74 -24.46 3.68
CA ASN A 82 28.48 -23.38 3.00
C ASN A 82 27.61 -22.18 2.62
N GLU A 83 28.19 -21.00 2.79
CA GLU A 83 27.75 -19.66 2.34
C GLU A 83 26.64 -18.98 3.15
N ILE A 84 27.04 -18.52 4.34
CA ILE A 84 26.27 -17.55 5.14
C ILE A 84 26.32 -16.18 4.46
N ASN A 85 25.15 -15.79 3.96
CA ASN A 85 24.70 -14.43 3.72
C ASN A 85 25.24 -13.45 4.78
N GLN A 86 26.16 -12.58 4.39
CA GLN A 86 26.38 -11.32 5.08
C GLN A 86 25.61 -10.25 4.32
N HIS A 87 24.49 -9.80 4.89
CA HIS A 87 24.15 -8.40 5.16
C HIS A 87 22.68 -8.36 5.62
N SER A 88 22.46 -8.86 6.83
CA SER A 88 21.33 -8.46 7.66
C SER A 88 21.50 -6.97 7.98
N ASN A 89 20.94 -6.08 7.17
CA ASN A 89 20.73 -4.71 7.62
C ASN A 89 19.46 -4.70 8.46
N THR A 90 19.66 -4.91 9.75
CA THR A 90 18.80 -4.37 10.81
C THR A 90 18.68 -2.87 10.60
N ILE A 91 17.51 -2.37 10.23
CA ILE A 91 17.22 -0.93 10.25
C ILE A 91 16.05 -0.68 11.20
N ASP A 92 16.30 -0.97 12.47
CA ASP A 92 15.57 -0.37 13.58
C ASP A 92 16.37 0.84 14.06
N SER A 93 16.14 2.00 13.44
CA SER A 93 16.45 3.31 14.03
C SER A 93 16.03 4.42 13.08
N GLU A 94 14.86 5.00 13.33
CA GLU A 94 14.51 6.43 13.21
C GLU A 94 15.44 7.33 12.35
N ASN A 95 15.65 7.01 11.08
CA ASN A 95 16.22 7.96 10.13
C ASN A 95 15.30 8.13 8.93
N ASP A 96 14.51 9.18 9.09
CA ASP A 96 13.37 9.66 8.34
C ASP A 96 13.79 10.35 7.02
N LEU A 97 14.75 9.78 6.29
CA LEU A 97 15.38 10.38 5.11
C LEU A 97 15.15 9.59 3.82
N LEU A 98 13.92 9.18 3.53
CA LEU A 98 13.58 8.75 2.18
C LEU A 98 13.13 9.96 1.36
N ALA A 99 14.13 10.64 0.80
CA ALA A 99 13.91 11.55 -0.32
C ALA A 99 13.48 10.73 -1.55
N VAL A 100 12.49 11.23 -2.28
CA VAL A 100 11.86 10.53 -3.41
C VAL A 100 12.27 11.18 -4.71
N ASN A 101 12.98 10.42 -5.54
CA ASN A 101 13.34 10.84 -6.90
C ASN A 101 12.15 10.74 -7.86
N TYR A 102 12.29 11.31 -9.06
CA TYR A 102 11.21 11.36 -10.04
C TYR A 102 10.65 9.97 -10.43
N PRO A 103 11.47 8.93 -10.73
CA PRO A 103 10.96 7.59 -11.00
C PRO A 103 10.10 7.02 -9.86
N MET A 104 10.54 7.17 -8.61
CA MET A 104 9.79 6.71 -7.44
C MET A 104 8.49 7.49 -7.25
N PHE A 105 8.50 8.80 -7.48
CA PHE A 105 7.29 9.63 -7.43
C PHE A 105 6.29 9.22 -8.52
N TYR A 106 6.78 8.98 -9.74
CA TYR A 106 5.95 8.53 -10.86
C TYR A 106 5.31 7.17 -10.58
N ASP A 107 6.08 6.19 -10.09
CA ASP A 107 5.58 4.88 -9.69
C ASP A 107 4.55 4.97 -8.54
N LEU A 108 4.80 5.82 -7.54
CA LEU A 108 3.83 6.11 -6.48
C LEU A 108 2.49 6.59 -7.06
N LEU A 109 2.51 7.52 -8.02
CA LEU A 109 1.30 8.02 -8.66
C LEU A 109 0.56 6.92 -9.43
N LEU A 110 1.29 6.08 -10.17
CA LEU A 110 0.69 4.95 -10.88
C LEU A 110 -0.01 4.00 -9.92
N ARG A 111 0.65 3.62 -8.82
CA ARG A 111 0.05 2.73 -7.79
C ARG A 111 -1.16 3.37 -7.11
N VAL A 112 -1.12 4.68 -6.84
CA VAL A 112 -2.27 5.42 -6.26
C VAL A 112 -3.47 5.38 -7.21
N VAL A 113 -3.25 5.59 -8.51
CA VAL A 113 -4.31 5.53 -9.52
C VAL A 113 -4.82 4.10 -9.68
N GLU A 114 -3.92 3.13 -9.70
CA GLU A 114 -4.27 1.72 -9.84
C GLU A 114 -5.14 1.23 -8.70
N LYS A 115 -4.78 1.49 -7.43
CA LYS A 115 -5.60 1.11 -6.27
C LYS A 115 -7.01 1.70 -6.29
N ARG A 116 -7.23 2.80 -7.01
CA ARG A 116 -8.52 3.47 -7.12
C ARG A 116 -9.37 3.00 -8.30
N LYS A 117 -8.83 2.14 -9.16
CA LYS A 117 -9.64 1.52 -10.22
C LYS A 117 -10.84 0.82 -9.57
N PRO A 118 -12.02 0.89 -10.20
CA PRO A 118 -13.25 0.35 -9.60
C PRO A 118 -13.13 -1.15 -9.29
N ASP A 119 -12.39 -1.90 -10.11
CA ASP A 119 -12.14 -3.33 -9.86
C ASP A 119 -11.35 -3.58 -8.57
N ASN A 120 -10.35 -2.73 -8.29
CA ASN A 120 -9.57 -2.82 -7.07
C ASN A 120 -10.40 -2.42 -5.84
N LEU A 121 -11.22 -1.37 -5.97
CA LEU A 121 -12.16 -0.98 -4.92
C LEU A 121 -13.17 -2.10 -4.63
N ASN A 122 -13.74 -2.71 -5.66
CA ASN A 122 -14.66 -3.85 -5.53
C ASN A 122 -13.99 -5.05 -4.86
N ASN A 123 -12.73 -5.32 -5.20
CA ASN A 123 -11.94 -6.37 -4.56
C ASN A 123 -11.66 -6.08 -3.09
N GLU A 124 -11.36 -4.83 -2.72
CA GLU A 124 -11.16 -4.42 -1.34
C GLU A 124 -12.45 -4.54 -0.52
N ILE A 125 -13.59 -4.06 -1.06
CA ILE A 125 -14.91 -4.22 -0.44
C ILE A 125 -15.24 -5.70 -0.26
N ARG A 126 -14.98 -6.52 -1.29
CA ARG A 126 -15.20 -7.97 -1.22
C ARG A 126 -14.37 -8.61 -0.12
N LYS A 127 -13.06 -8.30 -0.06
CA LYS A 127 -12.17 -8.80 1.01
C LYS A 127 -12.63 -8.39 2.40
N ALA A 128 -13.02 -7.12 2.57
CA ALA A 128 -13.58 -6.63 3.83
C ALA A 128 -14.86 -7.39 4.22
N PHE A 129 -15.71 -7.69 3.25
CA PHE A 129 -16.93 -8.47 3.45
C PHE A 129 -16.64 -9.94 3.77
N GLU A 130 -15.68 -10.58 3.08
CA GLU A 130 -15.23 -11.94 3.41
C GLU A 130 -14.74 -12.04 4.85
N ASN A 131 -14.00 -11.05 5.34
CA ASN A 131 -13.53 -11.01 6.74
C ASN A 131 -14.65 -10.82 7.76
N LEU A 132 -15.82 -10.32 7.34
CA LEU A 132 -16.96 -10.03 8.21
C LEU A 132 -18.01 -11.16 8.21
N LYS A 133 -18.02 -12.01 7.18
CA LYS A 133 -18.99 -13.08 7.02
C LYS A 133 -18.70 -14.28 7.93
N ASP A 134 -19.76 -15.01 8.27
CA ASP A 134 -19.68 -16.34 8.87
C ASP A 134 -19.55 -17.44 7.79
N SER A 135 -19.51 -18.71 8.24
CA SER A 135 -19.42 -19.88 7.36
C SER A 135 -20.62 -20.06 6.42
N GLU A 136 -21.76 -19.39 6.68
CA GLU A 136 -22.93 -19.40 5.79
C GLU A 136 -22.90 -18.25 4.77
N GLY A 137 -21.86 -17.41 4.83
CA GLY A 137 -21.72 -16.26 3.98
C GLY A 137 -22.59 -15.07 4.39
N LYS A 138 -23.06 -15.02 5.65
CA LYS A 138 -23.87 -13.92 6.18
C LYS A 138 -23.05 -13.06 7.14
N VAL A 139 -23.37 -11.78 7.23
CA VAL A 139 -22.82 -10.89 8.26
C VAL A 139 -23.70 -10.93 9.49
N LEU A 140 -23.15 -11.39 10.60
CA LEU A 140 -23.89 -11.48 11.87
C LEU A 140 -24.09 -10.09 12.50
N LYS A 141 -25.24 -9.88 13.16
CA LYS A 141 -25.57 -8.63 13.88
C LYS A 141 -24.43 -8.16 14.79
N ARG A 142 -23.79 -9.09 15.50
CA ARG A 142 -22.65 -8.79 16.40
C ARG A 142 -21.44 -8.20 15.66
N TYR A 143 -21.12 -8.72 14.48
CA TYR A 143 -19.96 -8.27 13.70
C TYR A 143 -20.22 -6.90 13.08
N LEU A 144 -21.44 -6.68 12.58
CA LEU A 144 -21.86 -5.37 12.11
C LEU A 144 -21.88 -4.33 13.26
N ARG A 145 -22.43 -4.69 14.42
CA ARG A 145 -22.46 -3.81 15.60
C ARG A 145 -21.06 -3.42 16.07
N ASN A 146 -20.14 -4.38 16.14
CA ASN A 146 -18.75 -4.11 16.52
C ASN A 146 -18.05 -3.19 15.51
N LEU A 147 -18.30 -3.39 14.21
CA LEU A 147 -17.76 -2.53 13.17
C LEU A 147 -18.23 -1.07 13.36
N LEU A 148 -19.53 -0.86 13.55
CA LEU A 148 -20.13 0.46 13.73
C LEU A 148 -19.70 1.15 15.03
N GLN A 149 -19.56 0.39 16.12
CA GLN A 149 -19.01 0.93 17.37
C GLN A 149 -17.54 1.36 17.23
N ASN A 150 -16.73 0.61 16.48
CA ASN A 150 -15.34 0.96 16.20
C ASN A 150 -15.21 2.18 15.29
N THR A 151 -16.23 2.51 14.47
CA THR A 151 -16.28 3.74 13.68
C THR A 151 -16.74 4.97 14.49
N GLY A 152 -17.03 4.80 15.78
CA GLY A 152 -17.42 5.88 16.69
C GLY A 152 -18.93 6.15 16.72
N GLU A 153 -19.75 5.31 16.08
CA GLU A 153 -21.20 5.41 16.21
C GLU A 153 -21.66 4.84 17.55
N LYS A 154 -22.34 5.68 18.34
CA LYS A 154 -23.01 5.24 19.57
C LYS A 154 -24.30 4.54 19.18
N LEU A 155 -24.22 3.24 18.92
CA LEU A 155 -25.40 2.41 18.73
C LEU A 155 -26.12 2.19 20.06
N SER A 156 -27.42 2.46 20.08
CA SER A 156 -28.30 2.02 21.15
C SER A 156 -28.43 0.49 21.18
N THR A 157 -29.26 -0.04 22.08
CA THR A 157 -29.52 -1.48 22.16
C THR A 157 -30.52 -1.96 21.11
N GLU A 158 -31.38 -1.06 20.64
CA GLU A 158 -32.42 -1.34 19.63
C GLU A 158 -31.85 -1.33 18.19
N GLU A 159 -30.88 -0.46 17.93
CA GLU A 159 -30.09 -0.39 16.68
C GLU A 159 -29.12 -1.59 16.55
#